data_AF-A0A2N2STE9-F1
#
_entry.id   AF-A0A2N2STE9-F1
#
_cell.length_a   1.000
_cell.length_b   1.000
_cell.length_c   1.000
_cell.angle_alpha   90.00
_cell.angle_beta   90.00
_cell.angle_gamma   90.00
#
_symmetry.space_group_name_H-M   'P 1'
#
loop_
_entity.id
_entity.type
_entity.pdbx_description
1 polymer ?
#
loop_
_entity_poly.entity_id
_entity_poly.type
_entity_poly.pdbx_seq_one_letter_code
_entity_poly.pdbx_strand_id
1 'polypeptide(L)' 'MPRKTDTTALYERFPHLQGIDLLWGSRECRQYLSNLMTDTRGGKRRGFPAEHAMTVMRLLMEHDRLYPQFENEPLDLRW' A
#
# COMPACT_ATOMS: atom_id res chain seq x y z
N MET A 1 2.54 15.33 -9.83
CA MET A 1 1.80 14.39 -10.69
C MET A 1 0.64 13.84 -9.87
N PRO A 2 -0.63 14.00 -10.28
CA PRO A 2 -1.73 13.34 -9.58
C PRO A 2 -1.59 11.82 -9.75
N ARG A 3 -1.83 11.07 -8.66
CA ARG A 3 -1.88 9.60 -8.72
C ARG A 3 -2.98 9.17 -9.68
N LYS A 4 -2.74 8.09 -10.42
CA LYS A 4 -3.73 7.48 -11.32
C LYS A 4 -4.70 6.59 -10.56
N THR A 5 -4.27 6.00 -9.46
CA THR A 5 -5.10 5.12 -8.64
C THR A 5 -6.05 5.93 -7.76
N ASP A 6 -7.35 5.67 -7.87
CA ASP A 6 -8.37 6.26 -6.99
C ASP A 6 -8.32 5.61 -5.61
N THR A 7 -8.16 6.45 -4.59
CA THR A 7 -8.05 6.06 -3.17
C THR A 7 -9.23 6.50 -2.33
N THR A 8 -10.23 7.16 -2.93
CA THR A 8 -11.38 7.74 -2.23
C THR A 8 -12.12 6.69 -1.39
N ALA A 9 -12.57 5.60 -2.04
CA ALA A 9 -13.25 4.50 -1.35
C ALA A 9 -12.37 3.78 -0.32
N LEU A 10 -11.05 3.76 -0.52
CA LEU A 10 -10.10 3.18 0.42
C LEU A 10 -10.00 4.04 1.69
N TYR A 11 -9.92 5.35 1.55
CA TYR A 11 -9.80 6.29 2.68
C TYR A 11 -11.11 6.50 3.42
N GLU A 12 -12.25 6.47 2.72
CA GLU A 12 -13.56 6.47 3.37
C GLU A 12 -13.72 5.27 4.32
N ARG A 13 -13.28 4.09 3.87
CA ARG A 13 -13.37 2.87 4.66
C ARG A 13 -12.28 2.77 5.73
N PHE A 14 -11.09 3.27 5.42
CA PHE A 14 -9.91 3.20 6.28
C PHE A 14 -9.20 4.57 6.34
N PRO A 15 -9.70 5.51 7.16
CA PRO A 15 -9.15 6.87 7.22
C PRO A 15 -7.67 6.93 7.62
N HIS A 16 -7.20 5.96 8.40
CA HIS A 16 -5.78 5.86 8.78
C HIS A 16 -4.84 5.60 7.60
N LEU A 17 -5.34 5.10 6.46
CA LEU A 17 -4.55 4.89 5.25
C LEU A 17 -4.24 6.18 4.49
N GLN A 18 -4.86 7.30 4.86
CA GLN A 18 -4.52 8.63 4.31
C GLN A 18 -3.04 8.99 4.52
N GLY A 19 -2.36 8.35 5.48
CA GLY A 19 -0.91 8.47 5.65
C GLY A 19 -0.09 8.08 4.42
N ILE A 20 -0.65 7.29 3.49
CA ILE A 20 -0.03 6.98 2.20
C ILE A 20 0.27 8.26 1.42
N ASP A 21 -0.57 9.29 1.52
CA ASP A 21 -0.38 10.56 0.80
C ASP A 21 0.81 11.34 1.33
N LEU A 22 1.01 11.28 2.65
CA LEU A 22 2.13 11.94 3.32
C LEU A 22 3.46 11.23 3.04
N LEU A 23 3.41 9.91 2.92
CA LEU A 23 4.60 9.09 2.68
C LEU A 23 4.89 8.91 1.18
N TRP A 24 4.01 9.32 0.27
CA TRP A 24 4.12 8.98 -1.14
C TRP A 24 5.46 9.40 -1.76
N GLY A 25 6.13 8.45 -2.41
CA GLY A 25 7.46 8.66 -3.00
C GLY A 25 8.64 8.49 -2.04
N SER A 26 8.37 7.99 -0.84
CA SER A 26 9.38 7.53 0.11
C SER A 26 9.43 6.01 0.18
N ARG A 27 10.53 5.49 0.73
CA ARG A 27 10.68 4.05 1.00
C ARG A 27 9.62 3.56 1.99
N GLU A 28 9.28 4.39 2.96
CA GLU A 28 8.28 4.12 4.00
C GLU A 28 6.92 3.86 3.37
N CYS A 29 6.55 4.56 2.29
CA CYS A 29 5.31 4.30 1.56
C CYS A 29 5.29 2.91 0.94
N ARG A 30 6.37 2.49 0.29
CA ARG A 30 6.47 1.14 -0.30
C ARG A 30 6.33 0.06 0.78
N GLN A 31 7.04 0.21 1.90
CA GLN A 31 6.93 -0.72 3.03
C GLN A 31 5.51 -0.73 3.60
N TYR A 32 4.89 0.43 3.76
CA TYR A 32 3.53 0.54 4.26
C TYR A 32 2.52 -0.19 3.35
N LEU A 33 2.58 0.06 2.03
CA LEU A 33 1.72 -0.61 1.05
C LEU A 33 1.95 -2.12 1.01
N SER A 34 3.20 -2.57 1.08
CA SER A 34 3.53 -4.00 1.15
C SER A 34 3.01 -4.65 2.43
N ASN A 35 3.18 -3.98 3.57
CA ASN A 35 2.68 -4.46 4.86
C ASN A 35 1.15 -4.60 4.86
N LEU A 36 0.42 -3.66 4.23
CA LEU A 36 -1.04 -3.78 4.07
C LEU A 36 -1.44 -5.01 3.25
N MET A 37 -0.65 -5.37 2.23
CA MET A 37 -0.87 -6.58 1.43
C MET A 37 -0.58 -7.85 2.23
N THR A 38 0.38 -7.83 3.18
CA THR A 38 0.73 -8.98 4.01
C THR A 38 -0.11 -9.14 5.28
N ASP A 39 -0.56 -8.03 5.90
CA ASP A 39 -1.34 -8.02 7.15
C ASP A 39 -2.72 -8.71 7.01
N THR A 40 -3.15 -8.98 5.77
CA THR A 40 -4.38 -9.73 5.48
C THR A 40 -4.23 -11.25 5.57
N ARG A 41 -3.01 -11.79 5.65
CA ARG A 41 -2.75 -13.24 5.55
C ARG A 41 -2.84 -14.00 6.89
N GLY A 42 -2.99 -13.31 8.01
CA GLY A 42 -2.96 -13.86 9.38
C GLY A 42 -4.25 -14.56 9.89
N GLY A 43 -5.24 -14.82 9.03
CA GLY A 43 -6.35 -15.75 9.30
C GLY A 43 -7.40 -15.36 10.37
N LYS A 44 -7.19 -14.32 11.18
CA LYS A 44 -8.15 -13.87 12.22
C LYS A 44 -8.82 -12.53 11.96
N ARG A 45 -8.23 -11.68 11.12
CA ARG A 45 -8.82 -10.40 10.70
C ARG A 45 -9.55 -10.64 9.38
N ARG A 46 -10.83 -10.25 9.27
CA ARG A 46 -11.53 -10.19 7.97
C ARG A 46 -10.61 -9.40 7.03
N GLY A 47 -10.00 -10.08 6.07
CA GLY A 47 -9.07 -9.45 5.13
C GLY A 47 -9.72 -8.26 4.44
N PHE A 48 -8.90 -7.43 3.79
CA PHE A 48 -9.46 -6.36 2.97
C PHE A 48 -10.47 -6.96 1.96
N PRO A 49 -11.66 -6.36 1.81
CA PRO A 49 -12.52 -6.62 0.67
C PRO A 49 -11.69 -6.59 -0.62
N ALA A 50 -11.97 -7.51 -1.55
CA ALA A 50 -11.15 -7.71 -2.74
C ALA A 50 -10.93 -6.42 -3.54
N GLU A 51 -11.94 -5.55 -3.59
CA GLU A 51 -11.87 -4.22 -4.20
C GLU A 51 -10.76 -3.33 -3.60
N HIS A 52 -10.63 -3.30 -2.28
CA HIS A 52 -9.62 -2.48 -1.60
C HIS A 52 -8.23 -3.11 -1.70
N ALA A 53 -8.13 -4.44 -1.65
CA ALA A 53 -6.86 -5.13 -1.88
C ALA A 53 -6.31 -4.84 -3.29
N MET A 54 -7.18 -4.81 -4.31
CA MET A 54 -6.78 -4.39 -5.66
C MET A 54 -6.33 -2.93 -5.70
N THR A 55 -6.98 -2.02 -4.98
CA THR A 55 -6.54 -0.62 -4.90
C THR A 55 -5.15 -0.49 -4.28
N VAL A 56 -4.89 -1.17 -3.16
CA VAL A 56 -3.56 -1.17 -2.51
C VAL A 56 -2.51 -1.78 -3.43
N MET A 57 -2.83 -2.86 -4.13
CA MET A 57 -1.93 -3.48 -5.10
C MET A 57 -1.61 -2.53 -6.27
N ARG A 58 -2.60 -1.82 -6.81
CA ARG A 58 -2.39 -0.80 -7.86
C ARG A 58 -1.51 0.35 -7.36
N LEU A 59 -1.72 0.82 -6.13
CA LEU A 59 -0.86 1.83 -5.51
C LEU A 59 0.58 1.35 -5.39
N LEU A 60 0.80 0.11 -4.96
CA LEU A 60 2.14 -0.46 -4.86
C LEU A 60 2.82 -0.52 -6.23
N MET A 61 2.13 -1.03 -7.25
CA MET A 61 2.65 -1.07 -8.62
C MET A 61 2.93 0.33 -9.19
N GLU A 62 2.05 1.30 -8.92
CA GLU A 62 2.24 2.68 -9.34
C GLU A 62 3.44 3.32 -8.64
N HIS A 63 3.61 3.06 -7.35
CA HIS A 63 4.75 3.51 -6.58
C HIS A 63 6.05 2.93 -7.12
N ASP A 64 6.13 1.61 -7.30
CA ASP A 64 7.33 0.92 -7.79
C ASP A 64 7.69 1.39 -9.21
N ARG A 65 6.69 1.66 -10.07
CA ARG A 65 6.92 2.24 -11.41
C ARG A 65 7.50 3.66 -11.36
N LEU A 66 7.09 4.48 -10.39
CA LEU A 66 7.56 5.86 -10.23
C LEU A 66 8.87 5.96 -9.45
N TYR A 67 9.11 5.02 -8.54
CA TYR A 67 10.22 5.02 -7.61
C TYR A 67 10.89 3.62 -7.55
N PRO A 68 11.41 3.11 -8.69
CA PRO A 68 11.98 1.77 -8.77
C PRO A 68 13.20 1.56 -7.85
N GLN A 69 13.84 2.63 -7.40
CA GLN A 69 14.92 2.58 -6.42
C GLN A 69 14.51 1.95 -5.07
N PHE A 70 13.22 1.90 -4.75
CA PHE A 70 12.70 1.31 -3.51
C PHE A 70 12.17 -0.13 -3.69
N GLU A 71 12.16 -0.65 -4.92
CA GLU A 71 11.68 -1.99 -5.25
C GLU A 71 12.64 -3.10 -4.75
N ASN A 72 13.95 -2.87 -4.93
CA ASN A 72 15.02 -3.84 -4.70
C ASN A 72 15.52 -3.93 -3.25
N GLU A 73 14.96 -3.13 -2.34
CA GLU A 73 15.30 -3.27 -0.93
C GLU A 73 14.49 -4.45 -0.36
N PRO A 74 15.15 -5.54 0.08
CA PRO A 74 14.44 -6.66 0.68
C PRO A 74 13.62 -6.09 1.83
N LEU A 75 12.30 -6.36 1.81
CA LEU A 75 11.47 -6.12 2.98
C LEU A 75 12.16 -6.91 4.09
N ASP A 76 12.76 -6.19 5.03
CA ASP A 76 13.36 -6.79 6.22
C ASP A 76 12.18 -7.29 7.06
N LEU A 77 11.60 -8.41 6.64
CA LEU A 77 10.58 -9.19 7.33
C LEU A 77 11.27 -9.90 8.50
N ARG A 78 11.91 -9.14 9.38
CA ARG A 78 12.34 -9.61 10.69
C ARG A 78 11.10 -9.62 11.57
N TRP A 79 10.41 -10.75 11.53
CA TRP A 79 9.45 -11.17 12.54
C TRP A 79 10.20 -11.88 13.67
#